data_AF-A0A533W3S4-F1
#
_entry.id   AF-A0A533W3S4-F1
#
_cell.length_a   1.000
_cell.length_b   1.000
_cell.length_c   1.000
_cell.angle_alpha   90.00
_cell.angle_beta   90.00
_cell.angle_gamma   90.00
#
_symmetry.space_group_name_H-M   'P 1'
#
loop_
_entity.id
_entity.type
_entity.pdbx_description
1 polymer ?
#
loop_
_entity_poly.entity_id
_entity_poly.type
_entity_poly.pdbx_seq_one_letter_code
_entity_poly.pdbx_strand_id
1 'polypeptide(L)'
;MNLPVANLGDSESLKAGQIVLAIGNALGLPGGPTVSMGVIGALGRPLPGTDFVLEGFIQTDAAINPGNSGGPLADLSGNVIGINTAMIPFAQGVGFAIPTHTVNRVVEQIIRHGRVVRPFLGISGVDMNPAIARRFNLPVDSGVLLADVGRDTPAYEGGLRSGDIIFRVGDQEVKQ
;
A
#
# COMPACT_ATOMS: atom_id res chain seq x y z
N MET A 1 30.87 7.79 11.15
CA MET A 1 30.69 6.62 10.27
C MET A 1 30.33 7.14 8.89
N ASN A 2 31.08 6.76 7.85
CA ASN A 2 30.75 7.07 6.47
C ASN A 2 30.34 5.76 5.80
N LEU A 3 29.06 5.40 5.93
CA LEU A 3 28.51 4.21 5.30
C LEU A 3 28.05 4.56 3.88
N PRO A 4 28.29 3.69 2.89
CA PRO A 4 27.73 3.88 1.56
C PRO A 4 26.20 3.85 1.64
N VAL A 5 25.55 4.72 0.87
CA VAL A 5 24.08 4.81 0.79
C VAL A 5 23.63 4.46 -0.62
N ALA A 6 22.49 3.77 -0.73
CA ALA A 6 21.88 3.48 -2.03
C ALA A 6 21.10 4.69 -2.54
N ASN A 7 21.04 4.86 -3.86
CA ASN A 7 20.17 5.83 -4.48
C ASN A 7 18.71 5.36 -4.41
N LEU A 8 17.79 6.28 -4.17
CA LEU A 8 16.36 6.01 -4.28
C LEU A 8 15.89 6.33 -5.70
N GLY A 9 15.16 5.39 -6.29
CA GLY A 9 14.47 5.56 -7.56
C GLY A 9 13.07 6.13 -7.36
N ASP A 10 12.49 6.65 -8.45
CA ASP A 10 11.13 7.17 -8.47
C ASP A 10 10.11 6.04 -8.63
N SER A 11 9.52 5.63 -7.51
CA SER A 11 8.49 4.59 -7.50
C SER A 11 7.15 4.98 -8.13
N GLU A 12 6.89 6.27 -8.37
CA GLU A 12 5.65 6.73 -8.98
C GLU A 12 5.68 6.58 -10.51
N SER A 13 6.88 6.52 -11.09
CA SER A 13 7.11 6.31 -12.54
C SER A 13 7.11 4.83 -12.98
N LEU A 14 6.98 3.90 -12.03
CA LEU A 14 7.08 2.46 -12.29
C LEU A 14 5.98 1.96 -13.22
N LYS A 15 6.29 0.88 -13.93
CA LYS A 15 5.38 0.19 -14.84
C LYS A 15 5.47 -1.32 -14.65
N ALA A 16 4.33 -2.00 -14.77
CA ALA A 16 4.31 -3.45 -14.85
C ALA A 16 5.20 -3.93 -16.02
N GLY A 17 5.90 -5.04 -15.81
CA GLY A 17 6.86 -5.62 -16.75
C GLY A 17 8.30 -5.12 -16.60
N GLN A 18 8.57 -4.07 -15.82
CA GLN A 18 9.94 -3.66 -15.52
C GLN A 18 10.67 -4.72 -14.70
N ILE A 19 11.93 -5.00 -15.04
CA ILE A 19 12.77 -5.96 -14.32
C ILE A 19 13.22 -5.35 -12.99
N VAL A 20 13.21 -6.19 -11.95
CA VAL A 20 13.60 -5.81 -10.58
C VAL A 20 14.49 -6.86 -9.95
N LEU A 21 15.31 -6.41 -9.01
CA LEU A 21 16.16 -7.23 -8.17
C LEU A 21 15.71 -7.11 -6.71
N ALA A 22 15.38 -8.22 -6.06
CA ALA A 22 15.13 -8.25 -4.63
C ALA A 22 16.39 -8.72 -3.91
N ILE A 23 16.83 -7.94 -2.92
CA ILE A 23 18.05 -8.21 -2.16
C ILE A 23 17.68 -8.34 -0.68
N GLY A 24 18.26 -9.33 0.00
CA GLY A 24 18.04 -9.52 1.44
C GLY A 24 18.76 -10.74 1.98
N ASN A 25 18.60 -11.03 3.26
CA ASN A 25 19.23 -12.20 3.90
C ASN A 25 18.25 -13.38 3.90
N ALA A 26 17.89 -13.88 2.72
CA ALA A 26 16.89 -14.91 2.54
C ALA A 26 17.20 -16.15 3.40
N LEU A 27 16.26 -16.50 4.28
CA LEU A 27 16.32 -17.64 5.21
C LEU A 27 17.54 -17.64 6.15
N GLY A 28 18.30 -16.54 6.23
CA GLY A 28 19.50 -16.43 7.06
C GLY A 28 20.61 -17.41 6.67
N LEU A 29 20.67 -17.82 5.41
CA LEU A 29 21.62 -18.83 4.96
C LEU A 29 23.07 -18.32 5.04
N PRO A 30 24.06 -19.22 5.29
CA PRO A 30 25.47 -18.85 5.21
C PRO A 30 25.85 -18.32 3.82
N GLY A 31 26.75 -17.34 3.76
CA GLY A 31 27.26 -16.78 2.49
C GLY A 31 26.88 -15.32 2.22
N GLY A 32 26.03 -14.71 3.07
CA GLY A 32 25.67 -13.30 2.99
C GLY A 32 24.33 -13.04 2.28
N PRO A 33 24.08 -11.79 1.83
CA PRO A 33 22.84 -11.43 1.17
C PRO A 33 22.61 -12.23 -0.12
N THR A 34 21.35 -12.60 -0.34
CA THR A 34 20.84 -13.22 -1.57
C THR A 34 20.28 -12.14 -2.49
N VAL A 35 20.43 -12.35 -3.80
CA VAL A 35 19.79 -11.57 -4.86
C VAL A 35 18.86 -12.48 -5.64
N SER A 36 17.62 -12.06 -5.84
CA SER A 36 16.68 -12.70 -6.77
C SER A 36 16.22 -11.69 -7.82
N MET A 37 15.88 -12.17 -9.01
CA MET A 37 15.42 -11.35 -10.12
C MET A 37 13.98 -11.71 -10.47
N GLY A 38 13.20 -10.70 -10.87
CA GLY A 38 11.86 -10.86 -11.39
C GLY A 38 11.43 -9.60 -12.14
N VAL A 39 10.13 -9.40 -12.25
CA VAL A 39 9.49 -8.23 -12.84
C VAL A 39 8.48 -7.63 -11.88
N ILE A 40 8.08 -6.39 -12.15
CA ILE A 40 6.88 -5.79 -11.56
C ILE A 40 5.66 -6.47 -12.19
N GLY A 41 4.94 -7.26 -11.40
CA GLY A 41 3.69 -7.91 -11.84
C GLY A 41 2.50 -6.96 -11.81
N ALA A 42 2.43 -6.10 -10.80
CA ALA A 42 1.37 -5.11 -10.64
C ALA A 42 1.82 -3.97 -9.71
N LEU A 43 1.12 -2.84 -9.79
CA LEU A 43 1.31 -1.67 -8.93
C LEU A 43 -0.01 -1.33 -8.24
N GLY A 44 0.07 -0.64 -7.11
CA GLY A 44 -1.13 -0.13 -6.43
C GLY A 44 -1.94 -1.19 -5.69
N ARG A 45 -1.42 -2.40 -5.47
CA ARG A 45 -2.21 -3.47 -4.85
C ARG A 45 -2.37 -3.29 -3.34
N PRO A 46 -3.53 -3.64 -2.77
CA PRO A 46 -3.62 -3.86 -1.34
C PRO A 46 -2.80 -5.09 -0.93
N LEU A 47 -2.24 -5.07 0.27
CA LEU A 47 -1.63 -6.24 0.87
C LEU A 47 -2.74 -7.17 1.43
N PRO A 48 -2.94 -8.38 0.87
CA PRO A 48 -4.02 -9.25 1.32
C PRO A 48 -3.81 -9.73 2.76
N GLY A 49 -4.92 -9.99 3.47
CA GLY A 49 -4.89 -10.63 4.80
C GLY A 49 -4.43 -9.73 5.94
N THR A 50 -4.55 -8.41 5.77
CA THR A 50 -4.29 -7.42 6.84
C THR A 50 -5.61 -6.84 7.35
N ASP A 51 -5.71 -6.62 8.67
CA ASP A 51 -6.90 -6.03 9.31
C ASP A 51 -7.12 -4.56 8.92
N PHE A 52 -6.11 -3.95 8.30
CA PHE A 52 -6.14 -2.60 7.75
C PHE A 52 -5.73 -2.68 6.29
N VAL A 53 -6.48 -2.06 5.39
CA VAL A 53 -6.10 -2.01 3.97
C VAL A 53 -4.83 -1.17 3.82
N LEU A 54 -3.68 -1.82 3.72
CA LEU A 54 -2.45 -1.18 3.30
C LEU A 54 -2.40 -1.26 1.77
N GLU A 55 -2.70 -0.15 1.11
CA GLU A 55 -2.71 -0.03 -0.34
C GLU A 55 -1.36 0.44 -0.89
N GLY A 56 -1.22 0.38 -2.22
CA GLY A 56 -0.08 1.00 -2.90
C GLY A 56 1.14 0.11 -3.06
N PHE A 57 1.08 -1.20 -2.80
CA PHE A 57 2.25 -2.07 -2.90
C PHE A 57 2.68 -2.31 -4.34
N ILE A 58 3.98 -2.48 -4.53
CA ILE A 58 4.58 -3.07 -5.73
C ILE A 58 4.46 -4.59 -5.57
N GLN A 59 3.80 -5.24 -6.52
CA GLN A 59 3.81 -6.70 -6.63
C GLN A 59 4.95 -7.13 -7.57
N THR A 60 5.71 -8.14 -7.17
CA THR A 60 6.77 -8.74 -7.99
C THR A 60 6.74 -10.26 -7.94
N ASP A 61 7.22 -10.90 -9.00
CA ASP A 61 7.49 -12.34 -9.03
C ASP A 61 8.94 -12.70 -8.66
N ALA A 62 9.79 -11.70 -8.37
CA ALA A 62 11.10 -11.94 -7.76
C ALA A 62 10.91 -12.76 -6.47
N ALA A 63 11.80 -13.73 -6.23
CA ALA A 63 11.66 -14.61 -5.09
C ALA A 63 11.79 -13.83 -3.77
N ILE A 64 10.69 -13.71 -3.03
CA ILE A 64 10.60 -13.13 -1.69
C ILE A 64 10.37 -14.23 -0.67
N ASN A 65 11.31 -14.37 0.26
CA ASN A 65 11.26 -15.33 1.36
C ASN A 65 11.47 -14.62 2.71
N PRO A 66 11.15 -15.27 3.85
CA PRO A 66 11.57 -14.77 5.16
C PRO A 66 13.05 -14.38 5.16
N GLY A 67 13.37 -13.22 5.74
CA GLY A 67 14.73 -12.65 5.72
C GLY A 67 15.01 -11.65 4.58
N ASN A 68 14.16 -11.60 3.54
CA ASN A 68 14.20 -10.50 2.56
C ASN A 68 13.54 -9.22 3.09
N SER A 69 12.60 -9.34 4.04
CA SER A 69 11.87 -8.20 4.58
C SER A 69 12.81 -7.13 5.13
N GLY A 70 12.58 -5.87 4.75
CA GLY A 70 13.44 -4.72 5.06
C GLY A 70 14.58 -4.48 4.07
N GLY A 71 14.91 -5.46 3.21
CA GLY A 71 15.87 -5.30 2.12
C GLY A 71 15.29 -4.57 0.90
N PRO A 72 16.14 -4.06 -0.01
CA PRO A 72 15.68 -3.29 -1.15
C PRO A 72 15.09 -4.17 -2.27
N LEU A 73 14.07 -3.63 -2.91
CA LEU A 73 13.69 -3.95 -4.29
C LEU A 73 14.29 -2.87 -5.17
N ALA A 74 15.16 -3.24 -6.10
CA ALA A 74 15.93 -2.30 -6.93
C ALA A 74 15.63 -2.47 -8.42
N ASP A 75 15.76 -1.39 -9.18
CA ASP A 75 15.78 -1.42 -10.65
C ASP A 75 17.14 -1.92 -11.18
N LEU A 76 17.25 -2.07 -12.50
CA LEU A 76 18.50 -2.52 -13.16
C LEU A 76 19.65 -1.50 -13.09
N SER A 77 19.36 -0.25 -12.73
CA SER A 77 20.38 0.77 -12.46
C SER A 77 20.87 0.75 -11.00
N GLY A 78 20.30 -0.12 -10.17
CA GLY A 78 20.64 -0.25 -8.76
C GLY A 78 19.95 0.79 -7.86
N ASN A 79 18.97 1.54 -8.39
CA ASN A 79 18.18 2.45 -7.56
C ASN A 79 17.13 1.64 -6.80
N VAL A 80 16.99 1.91 -5.50
CA VAL A 80 15.96 1.29 -4.68
C VAL A 80 14.61 1.88 -5.06
N ILE A 81 13.67 1.06 -5.50
CA ILE A 81 12.31 1.47 -5.91
C ILE A 81 11.25 0.99 -4.92
N GLY A 82 11.62 0.11 -3.99
CA GLY A 82 10.77 -0.28 -2.86
C GLY A 82 11.52 -1.07 -1.79
N ILE A 83 10.82 -1.41 -0.73
CA ILE A 83 11.33 -2.20 0.40
C ILE A 83 10.54 -3.50 0.49
N ASN A 84 11.22 -4.63 0.33
CA ASN A 84 10.63 -5.96 0.42
C ASN A 84 9.93 -6.11 1.77
N THR A 85 8.67 -6.55 1.75
CA THR A 85 7.84 -6.54 2.96
C THR A 85 7.21 -7.90 3.21
N ALA A 86 6.51 -8.45 2.22
CA ALA A 86 5.70 -9.65 2.40
C ALA A 86 5.64 -10.50 1.13
N MET A 87 5.08 -11.70 1.26
CA MET A 87 4.72 -12.62 0.19
C MET A 87 3.42 -13.33 0.58
N ILE A 88 2.70 -13.88 -0.39
CA ILE A 88 1.57 -14.77 -0.08
C ILE A 88 2.10 -16.19 0.12
N PRO A 89 1.93 -16.80 1.31
CA PRO A 89 2.35 -18.17 1.55
C PRO A 89 1.73 -19.13 0.53
N PHE A 90 2.53 -20.08 0.05
CA PHE A 90 2.12 -21.10 -0.94
C PHE A 90 1.75 -20.56 -2.33
N ALA A 91 1.80 -19.24 -2.56
CA ALA A 91 1.74 -18.66 -3.90
C ALA A 91 3.14 -18.40 -4.43
N GLN A 92 3.52 -19.10 -5.49
CA GLN A 92 4.80 -18.85 -6.16
C GLN A 92 4.73 -17.55 -6.96
N GLY A 93 5.79 -16.75 -6.89
CA GLY A 93 5.91 -15.52 -7.68
C GLY A 93 4.96 -14.39 -7.24
N VAL A 94 4.55 -14.36 -5.97
CA VAL A 94 3.72 -13.27 -5.43
C VAL A 94 4.36 -12.66 -4.19
N GLY A 95 5.28 -11.72 -4.44
CA GLY A 95 5.95 -10.89 -3.44
C GLY A 95 5.45 -9.44 -3.47
N PHE A 96 5.60 -8.74 -2.35
CA PHE A 96 5.16 -7.37 -2.15
C PHE A 96 6.26 -6.50 -1.53
N ALA A 97 6.41 -5.30 -2.09
CA ALA A 97 7.30 -4.27 -1.58
C ALA A 97 6.57 -2.93 -1.39
N ILE A 98 6.93 -2.19 -0.33
CA ILE A 98 6.45 -0.82 -0.10
C ILE A 98 7.24 0.10 -1.04
N PRO A 99 6.60 0.91 -1.89
CA PRO A 99 7.30 1.80 -2.82
C PRO A 99 8.08 2.91 -2.09
N THR A 100 9.16 3.41 -2.71
CA THR A 100 10.00 4.47 -2.11
C THR A 100 9.26 5.75 -1.79
N HIS A 101 8.26 6.17 -2.58
CA HIS A 101 7.50 7.38 -2.27
C HIS A 101 6.78 7.26 -0.91
N THR A 102 6.23 6.07 -0.61
CA THR A 102 5.58 5.80 0.68
C THR A 102 6.62 5.73 1.81
N VAL A 103 7.76 5.09 1.56
CA VAL A 103 8.88 5.03 2.52
C VAL A 103 9.34 6.43 2.90
N ASN A 104 9.57 7.31 1.92
CA ASN A 104 10.02 8.68 2.14
C ASN A 104 9.03 9.46 2.99
N ARG A 105 7.73 9.40 2.64
CA ARG A 105 6.66 10.05 3.42
C ARG A 105 6.66 9.59 4.89
N VAL A 106 6.81 8.28 5.13
CA VAL A 106 6.82 7.70 6.49
C VAL A 106 8.08 8.09 7.25
N VAL A 107 9.25 7.94 6.63
CA VAL A 107 10.55 8.26 7.23
C VAL A 107 10.61 9.74 7.59
N GLU A 108 10.15 10.63 6.72
CA GLU A 108 10.09 12.07 7.00
C GLU A 108 9.24 12.37 8.23
N GLN A 109 8.06 11.75 8.38
CA GLN A 109 7.23 11.94 9.56
C GLN A 109 7.91 11.42 10.83
N ILE A 110 8.55 10.25 10.76
CA ILE A 110 9.26 9.67 11.91
C ILE A 110 10.44 10.58 12.32
N ILE A 111 11.22 11.08 11.36
CA ILE A 111 12.34 11.99 11.64
C ILE A 111 11.83 13.29 12.28
N ARG A 112 10.76 13.89 11.74
CA ARG A 112 10.24 15.17 12.21
C ARG A 112 9.46 15.09 13.53
N HIS A 113 8.74 13.99 13.76
CA HIS A 113 7.73 13.90 14.82
C HIS A 113 7.93 12.71 15.77
N GLY A 114 8.89 11.82 15.51
CA GLY A 114 9.10 10.59 16.26
C GLY A 114 8.04 9.50 16.03
N ARG A 115 7.02 9.77 15.21
CA ARG A 115 5.92 8.86 14.89
C ARG A 115 5.24 9.23 13.57
N VAL A 116 4.53 8.26 12.99
CA VAL A 116 3.65 8.49 11.83
C VAL A 116 2.31 9.03 12.34
N VAL A 117 1.85 10.15 11.79
CA VAL A 117 0.54 10.74 12.12
C VAL A 117 -0.42 10.40 10.99
N ARG A 118 -1.43 9.57 11.28
CA ARG A 118 -2.45 9.16 10.31
C ARG A 118 -3.75 9.91 10.59
N PRO A 119 -4.33 10.60 9.59
CA PRO A 119 -5.65 11.19 9.75
C PRO A 119 -6.69 10.09 10.00
N PHE A 120 -7.67 10.38 10.84
CA PHE A 120 -8.70 9.45 11.25
C PHE A 120 -10.05 10.15 11.24
N LEU A 121 -11.02 9.59 10.52
CA LEU A 121 -12.39 10.09 10.50
C LEU A 121 -13.33 9.30 11.42
N GLY A 122 -13.06 8.01 11.65
CA GLY A 122 -13.92 7.15 12.47
C GLY A 122 -15.14 6.59 11.75
N ILE A 123 -14.99 6.31 10.45
CA ILE A 123 -16.02 5.69 9.61
C ILE A 123 -15.60 4.30 9.16
N SER A 124 -16.58 3.42 8.95
CA SER A 124 -16.45 2.23 8.14
C SER A 124 -17.59 2.20 7.12
N GLY A 125 -17.32 1.68 5.93
CA GLY A 125 -18.29 1.72 4.85
C GLY A 125 -18.04 0.65 3.81
N VAL A 126 -18.99 0.56 2.89
CA VAL A 126 -18.91 -0.33 1.73
C VAL A 126 -19.01 0.51 0.46
N ASP A 127 -18.17 0.16 -0.52
CA ASP A 127 -18.25 0.78 -1.84
C ASP A 127 -19.61 0.50 -2.45
N MET A 128 -20.28 1.56 -2.88
CA MET A 128 -21.50 1.44 -3.66
C MET A 128 -21.16 1.10 -5.10
N ASN A 129 -21.95 0.20 -5.66
CA ASN A 129 -21.96 -0.06 -7.09
C ASN A 129 -23.37 0.19 -7.66
N PRO A 130 -23.49 0.32 -8.99
CA PRO A 130 -24.78 0.59 -9.63
C PRO A 130 -25.86 -0.47 -9.34
N ALA A 131 -25.49 -1.71 -9.02
CA ALA A 131 -26.47 -2.75 -8.67
C ALA A 131 -27.09 -2.49 -7.29
N ILE A 132 -26.27 -2.10 -6.29
CA ILE A 132 -26.73 -1.68 -4.96
C ILE A 132 -27.59 -0.42 -5.07
N ALA A 133 -27.09 0.60 -5.79
CA ALA A 133 -27.81 1.86 -5.99
C ALA A 133 -29.22 1.66 -6.55
N ARG A 134 -29.34 0.85 -7.62
CA ARG A 134 -30.64 0.51 -8.22
C ARG A 134 -31.54 -0.29 -7.29
N ARG A 135 -30.98 -1.27 -6.56
CA ARG A 135 -31.76 -2.12 -5.66
C ARG A 135 -32.41 -1.33 -4.53
N PHE A 136 -31.75 -0.28 -4.05
CA PHE A 136 -32.23 0.58 -2.97
C PHE A 136 -32.82 1.91 -3.46
N ASN A 137 -32.96 2.09 -4.79
CA ASN A 137 -33.46 3.31 -5.43
C ASN A 137 -32.76 4.59 -4.92
N LEU A 138 -31.43 4.53 -4.84
CA LEU A 138 -30.59 5.61 -4.32
C LEU A 138 -30.38 6.69 -5.40
N PRO A 139 -30.25 7.97 -4.99
CA PRO A 139 -30.11 9.10 -5.92
C PRO A 139 -28.73 9.20 -6.58
N VAL A 140 -27.78 8.34 -6.18
CA VAL A 140 -26.40 8.30 -6.67
C VAL A 140 -26.03 6.88 -7.07
N ASP A 141 -25.20 6.74 -8.10
CA ASP A 141 -24.75 5.48 -8.69
C ASP A 141 -23.37 5.04 -8.18
N SER A 142 -22.60 5.94 -7.57
CA SER A 142 -21.33 5.68 -6.90
C SER A 142 -21.21 6.41 -5.55
N GLY A 143 -20.25 5.96 -4.73
CA GLY A 143 -19.96 6.54 -3.41
C GLY A 143 -19.59 5.47 -2.39
N VAL A 144 -19.47 5.89 -1.14
CA VAL A 144 -19.26 4.99 0.01
C VAL A 144 -20.48 5.07 0.92
N LEU A 145 -21.19 3.95 1.10
CA LEU A 145 -22.26 3.83 2.08
C LEU A 145 -21.64 3.58 3.46
N LEU A 146 -21.95 4.44 4.43
CA LEU A 146 -21.41 4.33 5.78
C LEU A 146 -22.14 3.22 6.55
N ALA A 147 -21.41 2.16 6.88
CA ALA A 147 -21.90 1.04 7.68
C ALA A 147 -21.87 1.40 9.18
N ASP A 148 -20.80 2.05 9.63
CA ASP A 148 -20.67 2.53 11.01
C ASP A 148 -19.98 3.89 11.06
N VAL A 149 -20.41 4.72 12.00
CA VAL A 149 -19.76 5.97 12.37
C VAL A 149 -19.58 5.96 13.88
N GLY A 150 -18.32 5.83 14.33
CA GLY A 150 -18.00 5.71 15.74
C GLY A 150 -18.44 6.94 16.53
N ARG A 151 -18.96 6.74 17.75
CA ARG A 151 -19.24 7.85 18.66
C ARG A 151 -17.93 8.55 19.05
N ASP A 152 -18.00 9.86 19.29
CA ASP A 152 -16.85 10.68 19.66
C ASP A 152 -15.72 10.68 18.61
N THR A 153 -16.10 10.57 17.33
CA THR A 153 -15.18 10.65 16.19
C THR A 153 -15.38 11.94 15.40
N PRO A 154 -14.37 12.42 14.65
CA PRO A 154 -14.53 13.61 13.82
C PRO A 154 -15.69 13.52 12.82
N ALA A 155 -15.96 12.34 12.26
CA ALA A 155 -17.11 12.13 11.39
C ALA A 155 -18.44 12.31 12.12
N TYR A 156 -18.58 11.76 13.33
CA TYR A 156 -19.78 11.90 14.13
C TYR A 156 -20.03 13.34 14.57
N GLU A 157 -18.98 14.02 15.04
CA GLU A 157 -19.03 15.45 15.40
C GLU A 157 -19.35 16.33 14.20
N GLY A 158 -18.85 15.97 13.01
CA GLY A 158 -19.16 16.59 11.73
C GLY A 158 -20.58 16.31 11.20
N GLY A 159 -21.37 15.48 11.91
CA GLY A 159 -22.77 15.21 11.59
C GLY A 159 -23.02 13.95 10.75
N LEU A 160 -21.99 13.20 10.36
CA LEU A 160 -22.17 11.94 9.61
C LEU A 160 -22.78 10.85 10.49
N ARG A 161 -23.60 10.00 9.89
CA ARG A 161 -24.29 8.89 10.55
C ARG A 161 -24.23 7.62 9.70
N SER A 162 -24.38 6.46 10.36
CA SER A 162 -24.55 5.19 9.65
C SER A 162 -25.77 5.27 8.73
N GLY A 163 -25.62 4.83 7.49
CA GLY A 163 -26.62 4.94 6.43
C GLY A 163 -26.41 6.14 5.50
N ASP A 164 -25.57 7.12 5.85
CA ASP A 164 -25.20 8.20 4.94
C ASP A 164 -24.38 7.67 3.76
N ILE A 165 -24.44 8.38 2.64
CA ILE A 165 -23.65 8.07 1.44
C ILE A 165 -22.71 9.23 1.15
N ILE A 166 -21.41 8.97 1.20
CA ILE A 166 -20.39 9.92 0.75
C ILE A 166 -20.20 9.74 -0.75
N PHE A 167 -20.76 10.66 -1.54
CA PHE A 167 -20.63 10.67 -3.00
C PHE A 167 -19.62 11.73 -3.51
N ARG A 168 -19.14 12.63 -2.64
CA ARG A 168 -18.18 13.70 -2.99
C ARG A 168 -17.35 14.14 -1.78
N VAL A 169 -16.07 14.41 -1.99
CA VAL A 169 -15.14 15.00 -1.00
C VAL A 169 -14.46 16.23 -1.62
N GLY A 170 -14.70 17.42 -1.04
CA GLY A 170 -14.32 18.66 -1.71
C GLY A 170 -14.97 18.71 -3.12
N ASP A 171 -14.20 19.02 -4.15
CA ASP A 171 -14.70 19.06 -5.54
C ASP A 171 -14.56 17.71 -6.27
N GLN A 172 -14.14 16.65 -5.59
CA GLN A 172 -13.91 15.33 -6.20
C GLN A 172 -15.09 14.38 -5.93
N GLU A 173 -15.67 13.84 -7.00
CA GLU A 173 -16.64 12.75 -6.93
C GLU A 173 -15.96 11.47 -6.40
N VAL A 174 -16.66 10.77 -5.51
CA VAL A 174 -16.21 9.47 -5.01
C VAL A 174 -16.68 8.40 -5.99
N LYS A 175 -15.72 7.82 -6.71
CA LYS A 175 -15.92 6.75 -7.69
C LYS A 175 -15.20 5.49 -7.27
N GLN A 176 -15.71 4.37 -7.76
CA GLN A 176 -15.07 3.06 -7.64
C GLN A 176 -13.83 2.98 -8.52
#